data_AF-A0A4R0XJU5-F1
#
_entry.id   AF-A0A4R0XJU5-F1
#
_cell.length_a   1.000
_cell.length_b   1.000
_cell.length_c   1.000
_cell.angle_alpha   90.00
_cell.angle_beta   90.00
_cell.angle_gamma   90.00
#
_symmetry.space_group_name_H-M   'P 1'
#
loop_
_entity.id
_entity.type
_entity.pdbx_description
1 polymer ?
#
loop_
_entity_poly.entity_id
_entity_poly.type
_entity_poly.pdbx_seq_one_letter_code
_entity_poly.pdbx_strand_id
1 'polypeptide(L)' 'MKDETLEQVERLHEREGMFAWRETYVHMLEWEHGRVQQALTRAVNTMEPSVADKKDCSNAALFDPEFGQWHFVSFTDL' A
#
# COMPACT_ATOMS: atom_id res chain seq x y z
N MET A 1 -11.90 -17.72 -6.65
CA MET A 1 -11.16 -16.63 -5.95
C MET A 1 -9.72 -16.60 -6.45
N LYS A 2 -9.44 -16.04 -7.63
CA LYS A 2 -8.04 -15.76 -8.04
C LYS A 2 -7.91 -14.50 -8.89
N ASP A 3 -8.88 -14.20 -9.75
CA ASP A 3 -8.72 -13.08 -10.70
C ASP A 3 -9.36 -11.78 -10.22
N GLU A 4 -10.61 -11.82 -9.71
CA GLU A 4 -11.32 -10.60 -9.25
C GLU A 4 -10.60 -9.85 -8.13
N THR A 5 -10.00 -10.57 -7.17
CA THR A 5 -9.24 -9.95 -6.08
C THR A 5 -7.96 -9.30 -6.59
N LEU A 6 -7.31 -9.89 -7.61
CA LEU A 6 -6.10 -9.34 -8.19
C LEU A 6 -6.40 -8.06 -8.99
N GLU A 7 -7.51 -8.04 -9.74
CA GLU A 7 -7.99 -6.85 -10.44
C GLU A 7 -8.31 -5.70 -9.48
N GLN A 8 -8.92 -6.01 -8.33
CA GLN A 8 -9.19 -4.99 -7.30
C GLN A 8 -7.88 -4.40 -6.75
N VAL A 9 -6.86 -5.23 -6.54
CA VAL A 9 -5.54 -4.78 -6.07
C VAL A 9 -4.82 -3.97 -7.16
N GLU A 10 -4.93 -4.32 -8.44
CA GLU A 10 -4.41 -3.48 -9.54
C GLU A 10 -5.06 -2.10 -9.54
N ARG A 11 -6.40 -2.04 -9.52
CA ARG A 11 -7.15 -0.78 -9.55
C ARG A 11 -6.81 0.12 -8.37
N LEU A 12 -6.59 -0.45 -7.18
CA LEU A 12 -6.15 0.29 -5.99
C LEU A 12 -4.85 1.06 -6.22
N HIS A 13 -3.85 0.41 -6.81
CA HIS A 13 -2.52 0.99 -7.00
C HIS A 13 -2.47 1.95 -8.20
N GLU A 14 -3.10 1.60 -9.32
CA GLU A 14 -3.12 2.46 -10.51
C GLU A 14 -3.76 3.83 -10.26
N ARG A 15 -4.83 3.89 -9.46
CA ARG A 15 -5.56 5.14 -9.20
C ARG A 15 -4.75 6.18 -8.42
N GLU A 16 -3.80 5.74 -7.60
CA GLU A 16 -2.88 6.63 -6.87
C GLU A 16 -1.59 6.93 -7.65
N GLY A 17 -1.56 6.60 -8.94
CA GLY A 17 -0.40 6.80 -9.79
C GLY A 17 0.71 5.75 -9.57
N MET A 18 0.46 4.71 -8.76
CA MET A 18 1.41 3.63 -8.50
C MET A 18 1.35 2.56 -9.60
N PHE A 19 1.46 2.95 -10.87
CA PHE A 19 1.38 2.03 -12.01
C PHE A 19 2.50 0.96 -11.99
N ALA A 20 3.64 1.27 -11.36
CA ALA A 20 4.78 0.36 -11.22
C ALA A 20 4.75 -0.47 -9.93
N TRP A 21 3.67 -0.49 -9.15
CA TRP A 21 3.64 -1.13 -7.82
C TRP A 21 4.07 -2.61 -7.82
N ARG A 22 3.72 -3.35 -8.89
CA ARG A 22 4.15 -4.75 -9.05
C ARG A 22 5.65 -4.85 -9.24
N GLU A 23 6.23 -3.97 -10.03
CA GLU A 23 7.67 -3.88 -10.24
C GLU A 23 8.35 -3.47 -8.93
N THR A 24 7.84 -2.46 -8.23
CA THR A 24 8.34 -2.06 -6.90
C THR A 24 8.32 -3.25 -5.94
N TYR A 25 7.25 -4.04 -5.88
CA TYR A 25 7.14 -5.19 -4.98
C TYR A 25 8.04 -6.36 -5.40
N VAL A 26 8.20 -6.61 -6.69
CA VAL A 26 9.16 -7.61 -7.19
C VAL A 26 10.60 -7.17 -6.87
N HIS A 27 10.93 -5.91 -7.10
CA HIS A 27 12.24 -5.34 -6.78
C HIS A 27 12.51 -5.38 -5.28
N MET A 28 11.50 -5.18 -4.44
CA MET A 28 11.65 -5.32 -2.99
C MET A 28 12.10 -6.71 -2.55
N LEU A 29 11.72 -7.77 -3.27
CA LEU A 29 12.20 -9.13 -2.96
C LEU A 29 13.71 -9.29 -3.15
N GLU A 30 14.30 -8.41 -3.96
CA GLU A 30 15.74 -8.36 -4.24
C GLU A 30 16.47 -7.34 -3.35
N TRP A 31 15.76 -6.59 -2.52
CA TRP A 31 16.39 -5.62 -1.63
C TRP A 31 17.20 -6.31 -0.54
N GLU A 32 18.34 -5.69 -0.21
CA GLU A 32 19.09 -6.03 0.99
C GLU A 32 18.18 -5.97 2.23
N HIS A 33 18.34 -6.95 3.12
CA HIS A 33 17.47 -7.11 4.29
C HIS A 33 17.38 -5.82 5.13
N GLY A 34 18.49 -5.09 5.27
CA GLY A 34 18.52 -3.81 6.00
C GLY A 34 17.61 -2.75 5.41
N ARG A 35 17.47 -2.69 4.07
CA ARG A 35 16.58 -1.75 3.39
C ARG A 35 15.12 -2.10 3.63
N VAL A 36 14.76 -3.38 3.57
CA VAL A 36 13.41 -3.85 3.89
C VAL A 36 13.03 -3.52 5.33
N GLN A 37 13.95 -3.76 6.28
CA GLN A 37 13.74 -3.42 7.69
C GLN A 37 13.56 -1.91 7.91
N GLN A 38 14.32 -1.07 7.22
CA GLN A 38 14.15 0.38 7.29
C GLN A 38 12.78 0.83 6.76
N ALA A 39 12.34 0.29 5.62
CA ALA A 39 11.03 0.61 5.06
C ALA A 39 9.89 0.19 6.01
N LEU A 40 9.96 -1.03 6.57
CA LEU A 40 8.99 -1.51 7.55
C LEU A 40 8.98 -0.66 8.83
N THR A 41 10.15 -0.34 9.36
CA THR A 41 10.30 0.51 10.55
C THR A 41 9.69 1.88 10.31
N ARG A 42 9.93 2.46 9.13
CA ARG A 42 9.36 3.76 8.75
C ARG A 42 7.84 3.68 8.63
N ALA A 43 7.29 2.64 8.00
CA ALA A 43 5.84 2.45 7.91
C ALA A 43 5.21 2.41 9.30
N VAL A 44 5.71 1.54 10.19
CA VAL A 44 5.17 1.38 11.55
C VAL A 44 5.27 2.69 12.36
N ASN A 45 6.41 3.38 12.29
CA ASN A 45 6.64 4.60 13.08
C ASN A 45 5.86 5.82 12.58
N THR A 46 5.43 5.83 11.31
CA THR A 46 4.67 6.93 10.71
C THR A 46 3.17 6.64 10.63
N MET A 47 2.76 5.43 10.99
CA MET A 47 1.36 5.07 11.08
C MET A 47 0.73 5.73 12.32
N GLU A 48 -0.40 6.40 12.12
CA GLU A 48 -1.20 6.98 13.20
C GLU A 48 -2.38 6.05 13.52
N PRO A 49 -2.30 5.18 14.54
CA PRO A 49 -3.38 4.28 14.88
C PRO A 49 -4.56 5.05 15.48
N SER A 50 -5.76 4.75 15.00
CA SER A 50 -7.01 5.28 15.55
C SER A 50 -8.07 4.17 15.63
N VAL A 51 -9.07 4.38 16.48
CA VAL A 51 -10.25 3.51 16.57
C VAL A 51 -11.38 4.18 15.80
N ALA A 52 -11.90 3.49 14.79
CA ALA A 52 -13.04 3.95 13.99
C ALA A 52 -14.01 2.79 13.77
N ASP A 53 -15.30 3.11 13.61
CA ASP A 53 -16.25 2.12 13.12
C ASP A 53 -15.92 1.82 11.66
N LYS A 54 -16.05 0.56 11.25
CA LYS A 54 -15.80 0.15 9.86
C LYS A 54 -16.59 0.98 8.83
N LYS A 55 -17.78 1.46 9.19
CA LYS A 55 -18.65 2.29 8.33
C LYS A 55 -18.04 3.67 8.03
N ASP A 56 -17.15 4.16 8.89
CA ASP A 56 -16.49 5.46 8.77
C ASP A 56 -15.17 5.34 7.98
N CYS A 57 -14.68 4.11 7.78
CA CYS A 57 -13.56 3.83 6.91
C CYS A 57 -14.01 3.89 5.44
N SER A 58 -13.66 4.98 4.76
CA SER A 58 -13.97 5.20 3.34
C SER A 58 -12.77 4.96 2.43
N ASN A 59 -11.56 4.78 2.98
CA ASN A 59 -10.32 4.68 2.22
C ASN A 59 -9.46 3.49 2.67
N ALA A 60 -8.67 2.94 1.75
CA ALA A 60 -7.53 2.07 2.02
C ALA A 60 -6.24 2.91 2.14
N ALA A 61 -5.41 2.61 3.13
CA ALA A 61 -4.05 3.16 3.21
C ALA A 61 -3.04 2.15 2.63
N LEU A 62 -2.20 2.60 1.70
CA LEU A 62 -1.12 1.82 1.08
C LEU A 62 0.21 2.51 1.37
N PHE A 63 1.19 1.77 1.87
CA PHE A 63 2.52 2.30 2.10
C PHE A 63 3.39 2.07 0.87
N ASP A 64 3.97 3.13 0.34
CA ASP A 64 5.01 3.08 -0.69
C ASP A 64 6.38 2.94 -0.01
N PRO A 65 7.04 1.77 -0.11
CA PRO A 65 8.31 1.52 0.56
C PRO A 65 9.51 2.12 -0.17
N GLU A 66 9.37 2.55 -1.43
CA GLU A 66 10.42 3.18 -2.20
C GLU A 66 10.59 4.65 -1.79
N PHE A 67 9.47 5.36 -1.66
CA PHE A 67 9.46 6.77 -1.26
C PHE A 67 9.22 6.96 0.26
N GLY A 68 8.71 5.92 0.92
CA GLY A 68 8.39 5.89 2.34
C GLY A 68 7.24 6.82 2.73
N GLN A 69 6.17 6.78 1.95
CA GLN A 69 4.98 7.63 2.09
C GLN A 69 3.70 6.81 2.06
N TRP A 70 2.62 7.36 2.61
CA TRP A 70 1.30 6.73 2.61
C TRP A 70 0.44 7.31 1.49
N HIS A 71 -0.23 6.43 0.75
CA HIS A 71 -1.25 6.73 -0.25
C HIS A 71 -2.61 6.30 0.28
N PHE A 72 -3.66 7.08 -0.01
CA PHE A 72 -5.01 6.83 0.50
C PHE A 72 -6.00 6.71 -0.65
N VAL A 73 -6.42 5.48 -0.95
CA VAL A 73 -7.33 5.17 -2.06
C VAL A 73 -8.77 5.12 -1.55
N SER A 74 -9.72 5.80 -2.19
CA SER A 74 -11.13 5.68 -1.77
C SER A 74 -11.74 4.33 -2.15
N PHE A 75 -12.62 3.80 -1.29
CA PHE A 75 -13.46 2.65 -1.61
C PHE A 75 -14.58 2.96 -2.58
N THR A 76 -14.97 4.23 -2.71
CA THR A 76 -15.91 4.68 -3.76
C THR A 76 -15.30 4.49 -5.15
N ASP A 77 -13.97 4.41 -5.19
CA ASP A 77 -13.15 4.18 -6.36
C ASP A 77 -12.79 2.69 -6.56
N LEU A 78 -13.48 1.75 -5.91
CA LEU A 78 -13.26 0.30 -6.09
C LEU A 78 -14.39 -0.40 -6.86
#